data_AF-A0A3B9K0Q6-F1
#
_entry.id   AF-A0A3B9K0Q6-F1
#
_cell.length_a   1.000
_cell.length_b   1.000
_cell.length_c   1.000
_cell.angle_alpha   90.00
_cell.angle_beta   90.00
_cell.angle_gamma   90.00
#
_symmetry.space_group_name_H-M   'P 1'
#
loop_
_entity.id
_entity.type
_entity.pdbx_description
1 polymer ?
#
loop_
_entity_poly.entity_id
_entity_poly.type
_entity_poly.pdbx_seq_one_letter_code
_entity_poly.pdbx_strand_id
1 'polypeptide(L)'
;MRIKFLVIAMFGFLLSACAAGTGGDGVGGGTYSTIQPSGTQHYLDAVVGDRIFFDYNQYNVRADSAGTLERQASWMQQFPSVTVTIEG
;
A
#
# COMPACT_ATOMS: atom_id res chain seq x y z
N MET A 1 -11.49 -59.38 3.36
CA MET A 1 -12.21 -59.86 4.56
C MET A 1 -11.72 -59.00 5.73
N ARG A 2 -12.50 -58.24 6.50
CA ARG A 2 -13.94 -58.18 6.75
C ARG A 2 -14.27 -56.79 7.36
N ILE A 3 -15.47 -56.31 7.06
CA ILE A 3 -16.22 -55.23 7.75
C ILE A 3 -15.69 -53.80 7.53
N LYS A 4 -16.24 -52.88 6.72
CA LYS A 4 -17.51 -52.77 5.98
C LYS A 4 -18.71 -53.10 6.85
N PHE A 5 -19.19 -52.16 7.65
CA PHE A 5 -20.62 -51.88 7.88
C PHE A 5 -20.81 -50.81 8.96
N LEU A 6 -21.57 -49.77 8.59
CA LEU A 6 -22.63 -49.11 9.38
C LEU A 6 -22.15 -48.39 10.66
N VAL A 7 -22.34 -47.08 10.81
CA VAL A 7 -23.62 -46.34 10.98
C VAL A 7 -23.32 -44.87 10.60
N ILE A 8 -23.85 -44.19 9.57
CA ILE A 8 -25.21 -43.75 9.20
C ILE A 8 -26.03 -43.12 10.36
N ALA A 9 -25.96 -41.80 10.49
CA ALA A 9 -27.08 -40.94 10.89
C ALA A 9 -26.81 -39.52 10.31
N MET A 10 -27.40 -39.20 9.16
CA MET A 10 -28.66 -38.45 9.00
C MET A 10 -28.52 -36.93 9.10
N PHE A 11 -28.61 -36.31 7.92
CA PHE A 11 -29.47 -35.17 7.61
C PHE A 11 -29.58 -34.04 8.64
N GLY A 12 -28.87 -32.94 8.36
CA GLY A 12 -29.03 -31.67 9.06
C GLY A 12 -28.93 -30.50 8.09
N PHE A 13 -30.02 -30.29 7.35
CA PHE A 13 -30.55 -29.00 6.90
C PHE A 13 -29.59 -28.01 6.18
N LEU A 14 -29.82 -27.85 4.88
CA LEU A 14 -29.44 -26.67 4.09
C LEU A 14 -30.02 -25.42 4.76
N LEU A 15 -29.20 -24.65 5.49
CA LEU A 15 -29.59 -23.32 5.95
C LEU A 15 -28.96 -22.26 5.04
N SER A 16 -29.67 -22.00 3.95
CA SER A 16 -29.63 -20.72 3.25
C SER A 16 -30.03 -19.63 4.24
N ALA A 17 -29.06 -18.95 4.86
CA ALA A 17 -29.26 -17.73 5.62
C ALA A 17 -28.80 -16.53 4.78
N CYS A 18 -29.63 -16.14 3.83
CA CYS A 18 -29.67 -14.76 3.35
C CYS A 18 -30.58 -13.99 4.30
N ALA A 19 -29.99 -13.26 5.26
CA ALA A 19 -30.57 -12.09 5.90
C ALA A 19 -29.51 -11.35 6.74
N ALA A 20 -29.49 -10.04 6.60
CA ALA A 20 -28.48 -9.09 7.06
C ALA A 20 -28.33 -8.97 8.60
N GLY A 21 -27.11 -8.61 9.05
CA GLY A 21 -26.91 -8.03 10.38
C GLY A 21 -25.51 -8.20 11.00
N THR A 22 -24.64 -7.21 10.77
CA THR A 22 -23.56 -6.67 11.64
C THR A 22 -22.62 -7.58 12.45
N GLY A 23 -21.30 -7.44 12.18
CA GLY A 23 -20.24 -7.65 13.17
C GLY A 23 -19.14 -8.61 12.71
N GLY A 24 -18.01 -8.06 12.26
CA GLY A 24 -16.82 -8.82 11.95
C GLY A 24 -15.58 -7.94 12.02
N ASP A 25 -15.06 -7.76 13.23
CA ASP A 25 -13.70 -7.26 13.48
C ASP A 25 -12.70 -8.17 12.77
N GLY A 26 -12.10 -7.63 11.71
CA GLY A 26 -11.07 -8.29 10.90
C GLY A 26 -9.90 -7.33 10.69
N VAL A 27 -8.76 -7.71 11.26
CA VAL A 27 -7.43 -7.10 11.18
C VAL A 27 -7.12 -6.44 9.82
N GLY A 28 -6.59 -5.22 9.90
CA GLY A 28 -6.24 -4.38 8.76
C GLY A 28 -5.17 -4.95 7.83
N GLY A 29 -5.16 -4.40 6.62
CA GLY A 29 -4.15 -4.69 5.60
C GLY A 29 -4.79 -4.85 4.23
N GLY A 30 -5.57 -3.85 3.79
CA GLY A 30 -6.02 -3.80 2.40
C GLY A 30 -4.80 -3.61 1.50
N THR A 31 -4.31 -4.69 0.90
CA THR A 31 -3.41 -4.66 -0.25
C THR A 31 -4.21 -4.16 -1.45
N TYR A 32 -4.58 -2.88 -1.44
CA TYR A 32 -4.95 -2.19 -2.65
C TYR A 32 -3.65 -1.93 -3.40
N SER A 33 -3.27 -2.87 -4.28
CA SER A 33 -2.42 -2.53 -5.42
C SER A 33 -3.23 -1.66 -6.39
N THR A 34 -3.68 -0.49 -5.91
CA THR A 34 -4.11 0.60 -6.76
C THR A 34 -2.86 1.00 -7.53
N ILE A 35 -2.92 0.95 -8.87
CA ILE A 35 -1.88 1.55 -9.70
C ILE A 35 -1.73 3.00 -9.22
N GLN A 36 -0.68 3.29 -8.48
CA GLN A 36 -0.45 4.61 -7.93
C GLN A 36 -0.14 5.55 -9.09
N PRO A 37 -0.95 6.59 -9.35
CA PRO A 37 -0.65 7.50 -10.44
C PRO A 37 0.69 8.19 -10.14
N SER A 38 1.63 8.06 -11.07
CA SER A 38 3.01 8.46 -10.84
C SER A 38 3.17 9.97 -10.61
N GLY A 39 2.28 10.81 -11.13
CA GLY A 39 2.28 12.26 -10.93
C GLY A 39 1.65 12.76 -9.62
N THR A 40 1.49 11.92 -8.60
CA THR A 40 0.84 12.29 -7.33
C THR A 40 1.83 12.49 -6.20
N GLN A 41 1.44 13.30 -5.20
CA GLN A 41 2.23 13.47 -3.97
C GLN A 41 2.53 12.13 -3.28
N HIS A 42 1.57 11.20 -3.27
CA HIS A 42 1.77 9.90 -2.64
C HIS A 42 2.82 9.05 -3.39
N TYR A 43 2.94 9.17 -4.71
CA TYR A 43 4.03 8.52 -5.47
C TYR A 43 5.40 9.11 -5.15
N LEU A 44 5.48 10.44 -4.99
CA LEU A 44 6.72 11.09 -4.55
C LEU A 44 7.22 10.53 -3.21
N ASP A 45 6.35 10.44 -2.21
CA ASP A 45 6.67 9.89 -0.89
C ASP A 45 7.07 8.40 -0.96
N ALA A 46 6.21 7.57 -1.57
CA ALA A 46 6.37 6.12 -1.51
C ALA A 46 7.47 5.56 -2.44
N VAL A 47 7.78 6.24 -3.56
CA VAL A 47 8.63 5.68 -4.62
C VAL A 47 9.86 6.54 -4.91
N VAL A 48 9.71 7.87 -5.02
CA VAL A 48 10.82 8.76 -5.36
C VAL A 48 11.68 9.08 -4.13
N GLY A 49 11.02 9.30 -2.99
CA GLY A 49 11.51 9.99 -1.81
C GLY A 49 11.13 11.47 -1.88
N ASP A 50 10.39 11.98 -0.90
CA ASP A 50 9.90 13.36 -0.84
C ASP A 50 10.80 14.31 -0.05
N ARG A 51 11.67 13.76 0.80
CA ARG A 51 12.52 14.52 1.74
C ARG A 51 14.01 14.36 1.43
N ILE A 52 14.74 15.44 1.65
CA ILE A 52 16.20 15.49 1.65
C ILE A 52 16.65 15.87 3.06
N PHE A 53 17.42 15.01 3.71
CA PHE A 53 17.94 15.26 5.04
C PHE A 53 19.33 15.91 4.97
N PHE A 54 19.54 16.88 5.84
CA PHE A 54 20.82 17.56 6.01
C PHE A 54 21.45 17.17 7.35
N ASP A 55 22.78 17.24 7.43
CA ASP A 55 23.48 17.08 8.69
C ASP A 55 23.22 18.29 9.60
N TYR A 56 23.46 18.10 10.89
CA TYR A 56 23.24 19.15 11.88
C TYR A 56 24.00 20.43 11.52
N ASN A 57 23.28 21.55 11.42
CA ASN A 57 23.83 22.86 11.08
C ASN A 57 24.62 22.86 9.76
N GLN A 58 24.19 22.08 8.77
CA GLN A 58 24.74 22.05 7.41
C GLN A 58 23.64 22.30 6.39
N TYR A 59 24.01 22.85 5.23
CA TYR A 59 23.09 23.12 4.11
C TYR A 59 23.48 22.36 2.84
N ASN A 60 24.62 21.67 2.83
CA ASN A 60 25.07 20.89 1.68
C ASN A 60 24.28 19.57 1.59
N VAL A 61 23.89 19.22 0.37
CA VAL A 61 23.28 17.90 0.10
C VAL A 61 24.33 16.82 0.36
N ARG A 62 23.96 15.83 1.16
CA ARG A 62 24.80 14.67 1.48
C ARG A 62 24.89 13.75 0.25
N ALA A 63 26.01 13.05 0.09
CA ALA A 63 26.24 12.17 -1.06
C ALA A 63 25.20 11.04 -1.16
N ASP A 64 24.67 10.57 -0.03
CA ASP A 64 23.61 9.56 0.02
C ASP A 64 22.23 10.09 -0.40
N SER A 65 22.01 11.41 -0.30
CA SER A 65 20.76 12.07 -0.68
C SER A 65 20.75 12.57 -2.13
N ALA A 66 21.92 12.69 -2.76
CA ALA A 66 22.06 13.16 -4.14
C ALA A 66 21.22 12.36 -5.13
N GLY A 67 21.23 11.03 -5.03
CA GLY A 67 20.43 10.18 -5.91
C GLY A 67 18.92 10.36 -5.72
N THR A 68 18.45 10.69 -4.52
CA THR A 68 17.03 11.03 -4.28
C THR A 68 16.68 12.35 -4.94
N LEU A 69 17.54 13.37 -4.81
CA LEU A 69 17.34 14.67 -5.44
C LEU A 69 17.31 14.59 -6.97
N GLU A 70 18.15 13.74 -7.57
CA GLU A 70 18.14 13.47 -9.02
C GLU A 70 16.84 12.81 -9.48
N ARG A 71 16.30 11.84 -8.71
CA ARG A 71 15.00 11.23 -9.01
C ARG A 71 13.86 12.23 -8.88
N GLN A 72 13.88 13.11 -7.87
CA GLN A 72 12.92 14.20 -7.71
C GLN A 72 12.97 15.15 -8.92
N ALA A 73 14.15 15.56 -9.35
CA ALA A 73 14.32 16.40 -10.54
C ALA A 73 13.78 15.72 -11.81
N SER A 74 14.10 14.44 -12.00
CA SER A 74 13.61 13.64 -13.13
C SER A 74 12.10 13.48 -13.12
N TRP A 75 11.50 13.36 -11.94
CA TRP A 75 10.05 13.30 -11.77
C TRP A 75 9.39 14.62 -12.15
N MET A 76 9.93 15.76 -11.69
CA MET A 76 9.40 17.09 -12.05
C MET A 76 9.46 17.35 -13.55
N GLN A 77 10.51 16.88 -14.24
CA GLN A 77 10.62 16.96 -15.70
C GLN A 77 9.55 16.13 -16.42
N GLN A 78 9.14 14.99 -15.86
CA GLN A 78 8.09 14.14 -16.43
C GLN A 78 6.68 14.70 -16.22
N PHE A 79 6.47 15.47 -15.14
CA PHE A 79 5.17 16.03 -14.77
C PHE A 79 5.20 17.58 -14.71
N PRO A 80 5.47 18.27 -15.83
CA PRO A 80 5.65 19.73 -15.85
C PRO A 80 4.37 20.52 -15.52
N SER A 81 3.21 19.88 -15.53
CA SER A 81 1.93 20.47 -15.10
C SER A 81 1.74 20.47 -13.59
N VAL A 82 2.59 19.77 -12.83
CA VAL A 82 2.50 19.70 -11.38
C VAL A 82 3.29 20.85 -10.76
N THR A 83 2.62 21.68 -9.98
CA THR A 83 3.28 22.72 -9.17
C THR A 83 3.89 22.08 -7.92
N VAL A 84 5.17 22.36 -7.68
CA VAL A 84 5.93 21.87 -6.52
C VAL A 84 6.30 23.04 -5.62
N THR A 85 6.08 22.88 -4.31
CA THR A 85 6.56 23.80 -3.27
C THR A 85 7.75 23.16 -2.56
N ILE A 86 8.81 23.92 -2.31
CA ILE A 86 9.99 23.47 -1.57
C ILE A 86 9.98 24.12 -0.19
N GLU A 87 10.00 23.29 0.86
CA GLU A 87 9.98 23.70 2.26
C GLU A 87 11.17 23.06 2.99
N GLY A 88 11.77 23.80 3.92
CA GLY A 88 12.97 23.40 4.68
C GLY A 88 12.84 23.70 6.16
#